data_AF-A0A0J9XZV9-F1
#
_entry.id   AF-A0A0J9XZV9-F1
#
_cell.length_a   1.000
_cell.length_b   1.000
_cell.length_c   1.000
_cell.angle_alpha   90.00
_cell.angle_beta   90.00
_cell.angle_gamma   90.00
#
_symmetry.space_group_name_H-M   'P 1'
#
loop_
_entity.id
_entity.type
_entity.pdbx_description
1 polymer ?
#
loop_
_entity_poly.entity_id
_entity_poly.type
_entity_poly.pdbx_seq_one_letter_code
_entity_poly.pdbx_strand_id
1 'polypeptide(L)'
;MLELKVRRCCELNNEQQLSAILFIGKSCDSDDYVIVVIISDILSSSYTATYDQESWEALRKEGEFSTDEEFIAELANEKNSLNMERSEYVQMKWIRPDEDGLTFEFCTLTLKLDTTWMYHIVNALLKERNIYYDNAIREEAVVASMERRLELLGNKVEEMDDYRRNLSNTLISKFVAIQNGKVSS
;
A
#
# COMPACT_ATOMS: atom_id res chain seq x y z
N MET A 1 12.85 3.86 17.12
CA MET A 1 12.57 3.36 15.75
C MET A 1 11.49 4.24 15.11
N LEU A 2 11.42 4.40 13.79
CA LEU A 2 10.35 5.19 13.15
C LEU A 2 9.40 4.25 12.38
N GLU A 3 8.11 4.32 12.67
CA GLU A 3 7.06 3.65 11.91
C GLU A 3 6.45 4.66 10.92
N LEU A 4 6.65 4.46 9.62
CA LEU A 4 6.13 5.37 8.61
C LEU A 4 4.62 5.21 8.48
N LYS A 5 3.92 6.33 8.38
CA LYS A 5 2.45 6.42 8.27
C LYS A 5 2.02 7.10 6.97
N VAL A 6 2.77 8.10 6.53
CA VAL A 6 2.50 8.84 5.28
C VAL A 6 3.79 8.96 4.47
N ARG A 7 3.66 8.78 3.17
CA ARG A 7 4.68 9.11 2.17
C ARG A 7 4.02 9.84 1.02
N ARG A 8 4.49 11.05 0.69
CA ARG A 8 3.98 11.85 -0.43
C ARG A 8 5.14 12.41 -1.23
N CYS A 9 5.01 12.42 -2.55
CA CYS A 9 5.85 13.27 -3.39
C CYS A 9 5.14 14.62 -3.54
N CYS A 10 5.89 15.71 -3.47
CA CYS A 10 5.37 17.05 -3.71
C CYS A 10 6.33 17.86 -4.57
N GLU A 11 5.79 18.87 -5.23
CA GLU A 11 6.57 19.86 -5.97
C GLU A 11 6.66 21.13 -5.12
N LEU A 12 7.83 21.77 -5.11
CA LEU A 12 7.96 23.10 -4.54
C LEU A 12 7.28 24.12 -5.44
N ASN A 13 6.50 25.01 -4.84
CA ASN A 13 5.99 26.22 -5.48
C ASN A 13 7.11 27.27 -5.61
N ASN A 14 8.19 26.92 -6.28
CA ASN A 14 9.28 27.83 -6.62
C ASN A 14 9.58 27.81 -8.12
N GLU A 15 10.30 28.82 -8.62
CA GLU A 15 10.62 28.95 -10.05
C GLU A 15 11.37 27.74 -10.64
N GLN A 16 11.98 26.91 -9.78
CA GLN A 16 12.78 25.76 -10.19
C GLN A 16 11.99 24.44 -10.27
N GLN A 17 10.72 24.41 -9.81
CA GLN A 17 9.90 23.18 -9.76
C GLN A 17 10.66 21.99 -9.15
N LEU A 18 11.34 22.22 -8.03
CA LEU A 18 12.11 21.16 -7.37
C LEU A 18 11.15 20.10 -6.81
N SER A 19 11.54 18.83 -6.94
CA SER A 19 10.82 17.73 -6.30
C SER A 19 11.19 17.59 -4.84
N ALA A 20 10.24 17.13 -4.03
CA ALA A 20 10.47 16.79 -2.66
C ALA A 20 9.70 15.53 -2.27
N ILE A 21 10.22 14.86 -1.25
CA ILE A 21 9.57 13.69 -0.66
C ILE A 21 9.31 13.99 0.80
N LEU A 22 8.05 13.87 1.17
CA LEU A 22 7.55 13.98 2.53
C LEU A 22 7.38 12.59 3.14
N PHE A 23 7.78 12.48 4.40
CA PHE A 23 7.48 11.37 5.29
C PHE A 23 6.82 11.88 6.57
N ILE A 24 5.80 11.16 7.04
CA ILE A 24 5.26 11.29 8.40
C ILE A 24 5.36 9.92 9.03
N GLY A 25 5.92 9.84 10.23
CA GLY A 25 5.99 8.60 10.99
C GLY A 25 5.85 8.83 12.48
N LYS A 26 5.60 7.75 13.21
CA LYS A 26 5.54 7.75 14.67
C LYS A 26 6.82 7.13 15.23
N SER A 27 7.48 7.85 16.14
CA SER A 27 8.66 7.39 16.85
C SER A 27 8.25 6.33 17.87
N CYS A 28 8.72 5.10 17.74
CA CYS A 28 8.46 4.04 18.73
C CYS A 28 9.15 4.30 20.08
N ASP A 29 10.15 5.19 20.12
CA ASP A 29 10.95 5.42 21.32
C ASP A 29 10.37 6.54 22.18
N SER A 30 9.82 7.58 21.55
CA SER A 30 9.25 8.76 22.22
C SER A 30 7.73 8.89 22.11
N ASP A 31 7.09 8.08 21.26
CA ASP A 31 5.68 8.19 20.87
C ASP A 31 5.34 9.50 20.12
N ASP A 32 6.34 10.30 19.76
CA ASP A 32 6.15 11.54 18.99
C ASP A 32 5.90 11.28 17.50
N TYR A 33 5.13 12.17 16.88
CA TYR A 33 5.02 12.25 15.43
C TYR A 33 6.17 13.06 14.85
N VAL A 34 6.83 12.49 13.84
CA VAL A 34 7.96 13.09 13.15
C VAL A 34 7.60 13.29 11.69
N ILE A 35 7.73 14.53 11.24
CA ILE A 35 7.48 14.94 9.86
C ILE A 35 8.80 15.36 9.25
N VAL A 36 9.19 14.74 8.14
CA VAL A 36 10.45 15.03 7.46
C VAL A 36 10.20 15.26 5.98
N VAL A 37 10.75 16.35 5.45
CA VAL A 37 10.80 16.62 4.02
C VAL A 37 12.24 16.62 3.55
N ILE A 38 12.48 15.90 2.47
CA ILE A 38 13.76 15.90 1.75
C ILE A 38 13.52 16.59 0.41
N ILE A 39 14.22 17.70 0.17
CA ILE A 39 14.12 18.48 -1.06
C ILE A 39 15.27 18.10 -1.98
N SER A 40 14.98 17.83 -3.25
CA SER A 40 15.99 17.52 -4.27
C SER A 40 16.71 18.78 -4.78
N ASP A 41 17.38 19.51 -3.89
CA ASP A 41 18.23 20.63 -4.25
C ASP A 41 19.72 20.24 -4.27
N ILE A 42 20.58 21.17 -4.72
CA ILE A 42 22.04 20.96 -4.82
C ILE A 42 22.65 20.58 -3.46
N LEU A 43 22.01 20.99 -2.35
CA LEU A 43 22.48 20.75 -0.98
C LEU A 43 21.80 19.55 -0.30
N SER A 44 20.85 18.89 -0.96
CA SER A 44 20.00 17.81 -0.42
C SER A 44 19.52 18.12 1.00
N SER A 45 18.78 19.22 1.12
CA SER A 45 18.35 19.73 2.42
C SER A 45 17.19 18.91 3.00
N SER A 46 17.32 18.51 4.27
CA SER A 46 16.27 17.86 5.07
C SER A 46 15.69 18.84 6.08
N TYR A 47 14.36 18.89 6.16
CA TYR A 47 13.62 19.70 7.11
C TYR A 47 12.74 18.79 7.96
N THR A 48 12.70 19.03 9.27
CA THR A 48 11.93 18.23 10.22
C THR A 48 11.05 19.10 11.12
N ALA A 49 9.91 18.54 11.52
CA ALA A 49 9.15 18.96 12.69
C ALA A 49 8.76 17.73 13.53
N THR A 50 8.74 17.90 14.85
CA THR A 50 8.37 16.87 15.81
C THR A 50 7.20 17.36 16.65
N TYR A 51 6.19 16.53 16.83
CA TYR A 51 4.98 16.81 17.58
C TYR A 51 4.82 15.74 18.64
N ASP A 52 4.78 16.15 19.91
CA ASP A 52 4.31 15.28 20.98
C ASP A 52 2.82 14.96 20.79
N GLN A 53 2.30 14.02 21.58
CA GLN A 53 0.91 13.59 21.47
C GLN A 53 -0.09 14.75 21.65
N GLU A 54 0.18 15.70 22.57
CA GLU A 54 -0.72 16.83 22.83
C GLU A 54 -0.75 17.81 21.63
N SER A 55 0.42 18.14 21.08
CA SER A 55 0.56 19.02 19.92
C SER A 55 -0.02 18.38 18.66
N TRP A 56 0.16 17.06 18.50
CA TRP A 56 -0.41 16.29 17.40
C TRP A 56 -1.95 16.28 17.48
N GLU A 57 -2.51 16.04 18.67
CA GLU A 57 -3.96 16.09 18.88
C GLU A 57 -4.54 17.49 18.65
N ALA A 58 -3.83 18.55 19.04
CA ALA A 58 -4.24 19.93 18.78
C ALA A 58 -4.31 20.19 17.27
N LEU A 59 -3.24 19.87 16.53
CA LEU A 59 -3.18 19.99 15.07
C LEU A 59 -4.31 19.20 14.39
N ARG A 60 -4.56 17.98 14.86
CA ARG A 60 -5.63 17.13 14.34
C ARG A 60 -7.02 17.74 14.56
N LYS A 61 -7.26 18.31 15.74
CA LYS A 61 -8.53 18.96 16.09
C LYS A 61 -8.75 20.25 15.29
N GLU A 62 -7.69 21.00 14.98
CA GLU A 62 -7.75 22.17 14.08
C GLU A 62 -8.22 21.78 12.68
N GLY A 63 -7.82 20.59 12.18
CA GLY A 63 -8.32 20.01 10.94
C GLY A 63 -9.70 19.33 11.03
N GLU A 64 -10.37 19.40 12.18
CA GLU A 64 -11.68 18.80 12.46
C GLU A 64 -11.74 17.27 12.38
N PHE A 65 -10.65 16.56 12.67
CA PHE A 65 -10.62 15.09 12.67
C PHE A 65 -10.79 14.49 14.07
N SER A 66 -11.49 13.34 14.15
CA SER A 66 -11.81 12.71 15.43
C SER A 66 -10.75 11.72 15.91
N THR A 67 -10.05 11.05 14.99
CA THR A 67 -8.99 10.06 15.29
C THR A 67 -7.72 10.31 14.49
N ASP A 68 -6.60 9.78 15.00
CA ASP A 68 -5.30 9.88 14.32
C ASP A 68 -5.33 9.14 12.97
N GLU A 69 -6.05 8.02 12.88
CA GLU A 69 -6.21 7.25 11.65
C GLU A 69 -6.93 8.05 10.55
N GLU A 70 -8.01 8.77 10.89
CA GLU A 70 -8.73 9.63 9.95
C GLU A 70 -7.82 10.74 9.42
N PHE A 71 -7.07 11.38 10.32
CA PHE A 71 -6.19 12.48 9.95
C PHE A 71 -5.02 12.00 9.08
N ILE A 72 -4.37 10.90 9.46
CA ILE A 72 -3.27 10.29 8.70
C ILE A 72 -3.76 9.86 7.31
N ALA A 73 -4.95 9.27 7.20
CA ALA A 73 -5.53 8.87 5.92
C ALA A 73 -5.72 10.09 4.99
N GLU A 74 -6.17 11.22 5.53
CA GLU A 74 -6.35 12.46 4.77
C GLU A 74 -5.02 13.14 4.39
N LEU A 75 -4.00 13.07 5.24
CA LEU A 75 -2.65 13.53 4.90
C LEU A 75 -2.01 12.67 3.78
N ALA A 76 -2.35 11.38 3.74
CA ALA A 76 -1.88 10.42 2.72
C ALA A 76 -2.69 10.45 1.42
N ASN A 77 -3.90 11.00 1.44
CA ASN A 77 -4.82 10.98 0.30
C ASN A 77 -4.25 11.74 -0.90
N GLU A 78 -4.11 11.05 -2.04
CA GLU A 78 -3.51 11.65 -3.23
C GLU A 78 -4.36 12.71 -3.91
N LYS A 79 -5.66 12.73 -3.62
CA LYS A 79 -6.60 13.75 -4.12
C LYS A 79 -6.40 15.10 -3.44
N ASN A 80 -5.79 15.12 -2.25
CA ASN A 80 -5.49 16.36 -1.55
C ASN A 80 -4.19 16.95 -2.12
N SER A 81 -4.25 18.24 -2.45
CA SER A 81 -3.07 18.98 -2.93
C SER A 81 -2.15 19.29 -1.75
N LEU A 82 -0.84 19.17 -1.99
CA LEU A 82 0.18 19.47 -1.01
C LEU A 82 1.05 20.60 -1.55
N ASN A 83 0.82 21.80 -1.04
CA ASN A 83 1.61 22.97 -1.39
C ASN A 83 2.80 23.10 -0.46
N MET A 84 3.95 23.45 -1.03
CA MET A 84 5.17 23.64 -0.26
C MET A 84 5.90 24.92 -0.64
N GLU A 85 6.16 25.74 0.37
CA GLU A 85 6.86 27.02 0.25
C GLU A 85 8.13 26.99 1.11
N ARG A 86 9.25 27.44 0.54
CA ARG A 86 10.54 27.44 1.21
C ARG A 86 11.06 28.87 1.38
N SER A 87 11.39 29.21 2.63
CA SER A 87 12.16 30.40 3.02
C SER A 87 13.31 29.96 3.94
N GLU A 88 13.43 30.57 5.13
CA GLU A 88 14.28 30.06 6.22
C GLU A 88 13.77 28.71 6.77
N TYR A 89 12.45 28.52 6.68
CA TYR A 89 11.73 27.30 7.05
C TYR A 89 10.99 26.74 5.83
N VAL A 90 10.52 25.50 5.94
CA VAL A 90 9.61 24.91 4.96
C VAL A 90 8.20 24.94 5.53
N GLN A 91 7.28 25.61 4.84
CA GLN A 91 5.86 25.56 5.14
C GLN A 91 5.17 24.59 4.20
N MET A 92 4.35 23.71 4.76
CA MET A 92 3.56 22.73 4.02
C MET A 92 2.10 22.95 4.31
N LYS A 93 1.27 22.96 3.27
CA LYS A 93 -0.16 23.21 3.36
C LYS A 93 -0.92 22.12 2.62
N TRP A 94 -1.79 21.42 3.33
CA TRP A 94 -2.71 20.45 2.74
C TRP A 94 -4.02 21.11 2.39
N ILE A 95 -4.43 20.90 1.14
CA ILE A 95 -5.63 21.50 0.57
C ILE A 95 -6.54 20.39 0.05
N ARG A 96 -7.76 20.33 0.57
CA ARG A 96 -8.79 19.39 0.15
C ARG A 96 -9.77 20.09 -0.81
N PRO A 97 -10.08 19.51 -1.99
CA PRO A 97 -11.20 19.94 -2.80
C PRO A 97 -12.53 19.38 -2.26
N ASP A 98 -13.59 20.17 -2.25
CA ASP A 98 -14.96 19.68 -2.04
C ASP A 98 -15.60 19.15 -3.33
N GLU A 99 -16.89 18.78 -3.24
CA GLU A 99 -17.67 18.26 -4.36
C GLU A 99 -17.91 19.31 -5.47
N ASP A 100 -17.89 20.60 -5.11
CA ASP A 100 -18.09 21.72 -6.03
C ASP A 100 -16.77 22.25 -6.64
N GLY A 101 -15.62 21.72 -6.20
CA GLY A 101 -14.28 22.11 -6.62
C GLY A 101 -13.71 23.33 -5.88
N LEU A 102 -14.36 23.78 -4.81
CA LEU A 102 -13.77 24.73 -3.87
C LEU A 102 -12.71 24.02 -3.03
N THR A 103 -11.68 24.76 -2.66
CA THR A 103 -10.53 24.21 -1.95
C THR A 103 -10.41 24.79 -0.56
N PHE A 104 -10.08 23.94 0.41
CA PHE A 104 -9.96 24.31 1.82
C PHE A 104 -8.63 23.80 2.37
N GLU A 105 -7.88 24.69 3.01
CA GLU A 105 -6.69 24.31 3.77
C GLU A 105 -7.12 23.69 5.11
N PHE A 106 -6.67 22.47 5.39
CA PHE A 106 -7.02 21.77 6.64
C PHE A 106 -5.83 21.46 7.54
N CYS A 107 -4.60 21.62 7.05
CA CYS A 107 -3.40 21.36 7.83
C CYS A 107 -2.24 22.20 7.30
N THR A 108 -1.56 22.87 8.21
CA THR A 108 -0.35 23.65 7.91
C THR A 108 0.76 23.29 8.88
N LEU A 109 1.90 22.89 8.34
CA LEU A 109 3.09 22.51 9.11
C LEU A 109 4.25 23.44 8.79
N THR A 110 5.07 23.74 9.78
CA THR A 110 6.33 24.49 9.60
C THR A 110 7.49 23.64 10.07
N LEU A 111 8.40 23.32 9.15
CA LEU A 111 9.55 22.46 9.39
C LEU A 111 10.85 23.27 9.39
N LYS A 112 11.78 22.88 10.26
CA LYS A 112 13.10 23.52 10.41
C LYS A 112 14.18 22.63 9.82
N LEU A 113 15.28 23.22 9.38
CA LEU A 113 16.41 22.47 8.84
C LEU A 113 16.94 21.49 9.92
N ASP A 114 16.86 20.19 9.63
CA ASP A 114 17.27 19.12 10.53
C ASP A 114 17.46 17.81 9.75
N THR A 115 18.62 17.20 9.94
CA THR A 115 19.10 15.98 9.26
C THR A 115 19.12 14.74 10.16
N THR A 116 18.77 14.88 11.44
CA THR A 116 18.87 13.80 12.45
C THR A 116 18.02 12.58 12.10
N TRP A 117 16.86 12.78 11.46
CA TRP A 117 15.91 11.72 11.15
C TRP A 117 16.17 10.96 9.85
N MET A 118 17.12 11.40 9.00
CA MET A 118 17.37 10.76 7.71
C MET A 118 17.75 9.28 7.85
N TYR A 119 18.58 8.93 8.83
CA TYR A 119 18.93 7.52 9.09
C TYR A 119 17.72 6.70 9.52
N HIS A 120 16.83 7.28 10.34
CA HIS A 120 15.61 6.61 10.80
C HIS A 120 14.64 6.33 9.66
N ILE A 121 14.50 7.27 8.70
CA ILE A 121 13.69 7.08 7.49
C ILE A 121 14.27 5.98 6.62
N VAL A 122 15.57 6.01 6.33
CA VAL A 122 16.22 4.97 5.51
C VAL A 122 16.06 3.60 6.16
N ASN A 123 16.26 3.49 7.48
CA ASN A 123 16.05 2.25 8.21
C ASN A 123 14.59 1.78 8.16
N ALA A 124 13.62 2.68 8.28
CA ALA A 124 12.20 2.35 8.16
C ALA A 124 11.84 1.84 6.75
N LEU A 125 12.32 2.52 5.70
CA LEU A 125 12.15 2.10 4.31
C LEU A 125 12.78 0.73 4.01
N LEU A 126 13.96 0.45 4.57
CA LEU A 126 14.61 -0.85 4.43
C LEU A 126 13.81 -1.97 5.12
N LYS A 127 13.18 -1.67 6.26
CA LYS A 127 12.31 -2.63 6.96
C LYS A 127 11.03 -2.90 6.19
N GLU A 128 10.34 -1.87 5.72
CA GLU A 128 9.15 -2.03 4.87
C GLU A 128 9.46 -2.86 3.62
N ARG A 129 10.60 -2.56 2.97
CA ARG A 129 11.09 -3.31 1.81
C ARG A 129 11.31 -4.78 2.16
N ASN A 130 11.96 -5.09 3.28
CA ASN A 130 12.21 -6.48 3.68
C ASN A 130 10.89 -7.22 3.98
N ILE A 131 9.92 -6.57 4.64
CA ILE A 131 8.58 -7.12 4.87
C ILE A 131 7.88 -7.43 3.54
N TYR A 132 7.96 -6.51 2.56
CA TYR A 132 7.40 -6.72 1.23
C TYR A 132 8.04 -7.93 0.53
N TYR A 133 9.37 -8.07 0.57
CA TYR A 133 10.07 -9.22 0.00
C TYR A 133 9.67 -10.53 0.69
N ASP A 134 9.60 -10.57 2.02
CA ASP A 134 9.19 -11.76 2.77
C ASP A 134 7.75 -12.17 2.42
N ASN A 135 6.85 -11.19 2.28
CA ASN A 135 5.48 -11.41 1.85
C ASN A 135 5.42 -11.96 0.42
N ALA A 136 6.18 -11.38 -0.52
CA ALA A 136 6.23 -11.82 -1.91
C ALA A 136 6.73 -13.27 -2.04
N ILE A 137 7.78 -13.65 -1.30
CA ILE A 137 8.29 -15.05 -1.26
C ILE A 137 7.21 -16.00 -0.74
N ARG A 138 6.48 -15.61 0.32
CA ARG A 138 5.40 -16.41 0.88
C ARG A 138 4.24 -16.56 -0.10
N GLU A 139 3.86 -15.48 -0.79
CA GLU A 139 2.80 -15.51 -1.81
C GLU A 139 3.19 -16.39 -3.01
N GLU A 140 4.43 -16.32 -3.47
CA GLU A 140 4.96 -17.20 -4.51
C GLU A 140 4.88 -18.69 -4.11
N ALA A 141 5.24 -19.02 -2.87
CA ALA A 141 5.10 -20.38 -2.36
C ALA A 141 3.64 -20.87 -2.31
N VAL A 142 2.69 -19.97 -2.00
CA VAL A 142 1.26 -20.27 -2.04
C VAL A 142 0.79 -20.51 -3.47
N VAL A 143 1.20 -19.66 -4.42
CA VAL A 143 0.87 -19.82 -5.85
C VAL A 143 1.39 -21.16 -6.37
N ALA A 144 2.66 -21.50 -6.14
CA ALA A 144 3.24 -22.78 -6.55
C ALA A 144 2.50 -23.99 -5.93
N SER A 145 2.03 -23.87 -4.69
CA SER A 145 1.18 -24.89 -4.05
C SER A 145 -0.18 -25.03 -4.74
N MET A 146 -0.81 -23.91 -5.10
CA MET A 146 -2.07 -23.90 -5.84
C MET A 146 -1.92 -24.49 -7.24
N GLU A 147 -0.86 -24.15 -7.96
CA GLU A 147 -0.55 -24.71 -9.29
C GLU A 147 -0.40 -26.23 -9.23
N ARG A 148 0.38 -26.75 -8.27
CA ARG A 148 0.51 -28.19 -8.05
C ARG A 148 -0.84 -28.86 -7.75
N ARG A 149 -1.70 -28.21 -6.97
CA ARG A 149 -3.05 -28.73 -6.66
C ARG A 149 -3.95 -28.73 -7.90
N LEU A 150 -3.84 -27.72 -8.75
CA LEU A 150 -4.57 -27.64 -10.02
C LEU A 150 -4.11 -28.72 -11.00
N GLU A 151 -2.80 -28.96 -11.10
CA GLU A 151 -2.24 -30.06 -11.92
C GLU A 151 -2.78 -31.43 -11.46
N LEU A 152 -2.72 -31.71 -10.15
CA LEU A 152 -3.29 -32.94 -9.58
C LEU A 152 -4.79 -33.08 -9.82
N LEU A 153 -5.54 -31.97 -9.76
CA LEU A 153 -6.97 -31.96 -10.05
C LEU A 153 -7.21 -32.23 -11.54
N GLY A 154 -6.41 -31.66 -12.44
CA GLY A 154 -6.45 -31.91 -13.88
C GLY A 154 -6.28 -33.39 -14.21
N ASN A 155 -5.23 -34.02 -13.66
CA ASN A 155 -4.99 -35.46 -13.84
C ASN A 155 -6.19 -36.31 -13.37
N LYS A 156 -6.80 -35.95 -12.23
CA LYS A 156 -7.96 -36.66 -11.70
C LYS A 156 -9.22 -36.50 -12.58
N VAL A 157 -9.39 -35.34 -13.22
CA VAL A 157 -10.49 -35.11 -14.17
C VAL A 157 -10.31 -36.00 -15.40
N GLU A 158 -9.09 -36.10 -15.94
CA GLU A 158 -8.78 -37.00 -17.07
C GLU A 158 -9.07 -38.47 -16.73
N GLU A 159 -8.63 -38.95 -15.56
CA GLU A 159 -8.93 -40.31 -15.09
C GLU A 159 -10.44 -40.57 -14.97
N MET A 160 -11.21 -39.59 -14.46
CA MET A 160 -12.67 -39.71 -14.34
C MET A 160 -13.35 -39.73 -15.71
N ASP A 161 -12.86 -38.95 -16.67
CA ASP A 161 -13.38 -38.94 -18.04
C ASP A 161 -13.10 -40.26 -18.77
N ASP A 162 -11.91 -40.85 -18.59
CA ASP A 162 -11.56 -42.18 -19.10
C ASP A 162 -12.42 -43.27 -18.46
N TYR A 163 -12.62 -43.22 -17.15
CA TYR A 163 -13.51 -44.14 -16.44
C TYR A 163 -14.95 -44.05 -16.98
N ARG A 164 -15.48 -42.83 -17.14
CA ARG A 164 -16.80 -42.58 -17.72
C ARG A 164 -16.91 -43.15 -19.13
N ARG A 165 -15.90 -42.95 -19.98
CA ARG A 165 -15.86 -43.46 -21.36
C ARG A 165 -15.86 -44.98 -21.41
N ASN A 166 -15.05 -45.63 -20.57
CA ASN A 166 -14.98 -47.08 -20.46
C ASN A 166 -16.30 -47.69 -19.95
N LEU A 167 -16.92 -47.07 -18.94
CA LEU A 167 -18.23 -47.48 -18.43
C LEU A 167 -19.30 -47.37 -19.52
N SER A 168 -19.34 -46.24 -20.24
CA SER A 168 -20.27 -46.02 -21.35
C SER A 168 -20.11 -47.09 -22.44
N ASN A 169 -18.88 -47.35 -22.89
CA ASN A 169 -18.58 -48.38 -23.89
C ASN A 169 -19.01 -49.79 -23.42
N THR A 170 -18.77 -50.10 -22.14
CA THR A 170 -19.17 -51.38 -21.53
C THR A 170 -20.69 -51.53 -21.50
N LEU A 171 -21.42 -50.48 -21.11
CA LEU A 171 -22.88 -50.49 -21.07
C LEU A 171 -23.50 -50.64 -22.46
N ILE A 172 -22.97 -49.92 -23.46
CA ILE A 172 -23.37 -50.08 -24.87
C ILE A 172 -23.15 -51.52 -25.33
N SER A 173 -21.96 -52.09 -25.05
CA SER A 173 -21.62 -53.47 -25.45
C SER A 173 -22.56 -54.50 -24.82
N LYS A 174 -22.89 -54.35 -23.52
CA LYS A 174 -23.86 -55.20 -22.83
C LYS A 174 -25.27 -55.04 -23.40
N PHE A 175 -25.69 -53.81 -23.71
CA PHE A 175 -27.00 -53.54 -24.29
C PHE A 175 -27.17 -54.20 -25.66
N VAL A 176 -26.16 -54.08 -26.54
CA VAL A 176 -26.14 -54.74 -27.86
C VAL A 176 -26.19 -56.26 -27.73
N ALA A 177 -25.44 -56.85 -26.79
CA ALA A 177 -25.47 -58.30 -26.55
C ALA A 177 -26.87 -58.79 -26.11
N ILE A 178 -27.57 -58.03 -25.26
CA ILE A 178 -28.95 -58.34 -24.85
C ILE A 178 -29.92 -58.23 -26.03
N GLN A 179 -29.80 -57.18 -26.84
CA GLN A 179 -30.64 -57.02 -28.03
C GLN A 179 -30.45 -58.18 -29.01
N ASN A 180 -29.21 -58.54 -29.31
CA ASN A 180 -28.91 -59.66 -30.21
C ASN A 180 -29.39 -61.01 -29.65
N GLY A 181 -29.24 -61.23 -28.34
CA GLY A 181 -29.76 -62.44 -27.67
C GLY A 181 -31.29 -62.59 -27.77
N LYS A 182 -32.03 -61.48 -27.78
CA LYS A 182 -33.50 -61.47 -27.97
C LYS A 182 -33.93 -61.61 -29.43
N VAL A 183 -33.09 -61.24 -30.39
CA VAL A 183 -33.36 -61.39 -31.83
C VAL A 183 -33.05 -62.83 -32.31
N SER A 184 -32.26 -63.57 -31.54
CA SER A 184 -31.83 -64.94 -31.84
C SER A 184 -32.71 -66.03 -31.22
N SER A 185 -33.78 -65.64 -30.52
CA SER A 185 -34.75 -66.51 -29.85
C SER A 185 -36.14 -66.29 -30.41
#